data_AF-A0A453EDP2-F1
#
_entry.id   AF-A0A453EDP2-F1
#
_cell.length_a   1.000
_cell.length_b   1.000
_cell.length_c   1.000
_cell.angle_alpha   90.00
_cell.angle_beta   90.00
_cell.angle_gamma   90.00
#
_symmetry.space_group_name_H-M   'P 1'
#
loop_
_entity.id
_entity.type
_entity.pdbx_description
1 polymer ?
#
loop_
_entity_poly.entity_id
_entity_poly.type
_entity_poly.pdbx_seq_one_letter_code
_entity_poly.pdbx_strand_id
1 'polypeptide(L)'
;RWDSDLSAVFPEEEEMFYTVGILRSAVSDGDLGRLEEQNDEILRFCEEARIRCVEYLSYYPDQAGWEKKHFGPAKWARFVERKRKYDPKAILSRGQRIFTSSLA
;
A
#
# COMPACT_ATOMS: atom_id res chain seq x y z
N ARG A 1 19.73 8.16 -4.35
CA ARG A 1 18.68 8.68 -3.44
C ARG A 1 17.35 8.62 -4.18
N TRP A 2 16.29 8.16 -3.54
CA TRP A 2 14.97 8.02 -4.17
C TRP A 2 14.32 9.38 -4.39
N ASP A 3 13.63 9.55 -5.52
CA ASP A 3 12.96 10.80 -5.86
C ASP A 3 11.65 10.94 -5.08
N SER A 4 11.61 11.94 -4.19
CA SER A 4 10.45 12.26 -3.36
C SER A 4 9.27 12.80 -4.17
N ASP A 5 9.45 13.18 -5.44
CA ASP A 5 8.37 13.69 -6.29
C ASP A 5 7.52 12.60 -6.93
N LEU A 6 8.01 11.36 -6.92
CA LEU A 6 7.25 10.20 -7.38
C LEU A 6 6.15 9.80 -6.37
N SER A 7 5.13 9.09 -6.87
CA SER A 7 4.05 8.58 -6.02
C SER A 7 4.43 7.32 -5.24
N ALA A 8 5.59 6.72 -5.52
CA ALA A 8 6.09 5.57 -4.78
C ALA A 8 6.35 5.93 -3.30
N VAL A 9 6.06 4.98 -2.43
CA VAL A 9 6.28 5.09 -0.99
C VAL A 9 7.46 4.21 -0.60
N PHE A 10 8.37 4.78 0.18
CA PHE A 10 9.52 4.12 0.76
C PHE A 10 9.56 4.44 2.26
N PRO A 11 10.25 3.63 3.09
CA PRO A 11 10.52 3.99 4.48
C PRO A 11 11.38 5.28 4.50
N GLU A 12 10.77 6.44 4.82
CA GLU A 12 11.40 7.76 4.58
C GLU A 12 12.59 8.08 5.51
N GLU A 13 12.75 7.31 6.60
CA GLU A 13 13.71 7.62 7.66
C GLU A 13 15.05 6.87 7.55
N GLU A 14 15.27 6.08 6.48
CA GLU A 14 16.45 5.22 6.38
C GLU A 14 17.22 5.44 5.07
N GLU A 15 18.54 5.67 5.18
CA GLU A 15 19.43 5.76 4.00
C GLU A 15 19.51 4.45 3.22
N MET A 16 19.27 3.33 3.90
CA MET A 16 19.17 2.00 3.32
C MET A 16 17.95 1.28 3.88
N PHE A 17 17.24 0.56 3.02
CA PHE A 17 16.15 -0.32 3.42
C PHE A 17 16.21 -1.60 2.60
N TYR A 18 15.53 -2.64 3.06
CA TYR A 18 15.49 -3.93 2.39
C TYR A 18 14.18 -4.13 1.64
N THR A 19 14.27 -4.73 0.46
CA THR A 19 13.10 -5.30 -0.22
C THR A 19 12.97 -6.76 0.18
N VAL A 20 11.80 -7.13 0.70
CA VAL A 20 11.47 -8.51 1.09
C VAL A 20 10.34 -8.99 0.20
N GLY A 21 10.59 -10.05 -0.58
CA GLY A 21 9.59 -10.67 -1.45
C GLY A 21 9.23 -12.07 -0.96
N ILE A 22 7.99 -12.26 -0.49
CA ILE A 22 7.49 -13.56 -0.03
C ILE A 22 6.68 -14.19 -1.17
N LEU A 23 7.38 -14.86 -2.09
CA LEU A 23 6.82 -15.36 -3.35
C LEU A 23 6.17 -16.75 -3.16
N ARG A 24 4.96 -16.77 -2.60
CA ARG A 24 4.21 -18.01 -2.28
C ARG A 24 3.48 -18.54 -3.51
N SER A 25 3.31 -19.86 -3.58
CA SER A 25 2.47 -20.54 -4.57
C SER A 25 1.47 -21.44 -3.85
N ALA A 26 0.18 -21.25 -4.11
CA ALA A 26 -0.87 -22.17 -3.66
C ALA A 26 -0.91 -23.36 -4.62
N VAL A 27 -0.64 -24.57 -4.13
CA VAL A 27 -0.50 -25.77 -4.97
C VAL A 27 -1.63 -26.77 -4.74
N SER A 28 -2.39 -26.63 -3.66
CA SER A 28 -3.53 -27.47 -3.31
C SER A 28 -4.74 -26.62 -2.89
N ASP A 29 -5.92 -27.24 -2.93
CA ASP A 29 -7.15 -26.63 -2.41
C ASP A 29 -6.98 -26.30 -0.92
N GLY A 30 -7.39 -25.09 -0.54
CA GLY A 30 -7.25 -24.59 0.83
C GLY A 30 -5.90 -23.92 1.15
N ASP A 31 -4.88 -24.03 0.28
CA ASP A 31 -3.61 -23.33 0.51
C ASP A 31 -3.79 -21.81 0.51
N LEU A 32 -4.62 -21.26 -0.38
CA LEU A 32 -4.76 -19.82 -0.55
C LEU A 32 -5.15 -19.12 0.77
N GLY A 33 -6.22 -19.56 1.41
CA GLY A 33 -6.69 -18.95 2.67
C GLY A 33 -5.66 -19.05 3.78
N ARG A 34 -4.96 -20.19 3.90
CA ARG A 34 -3.88 -20.37 4.87
C ARG A 34 -2.69 -19.44 4.59
N LEU A 35 -2.34 -19.23 3.31
CA LEU A 35 -1.24 -18.33 2.92
C LEU A 35 -1.62 -16.86 3.13
N GLU A 36 -2.88 -16.49 2.91
CA GLU A 36 -3.42 -15.16 3.22
C GLU A 36 -3.39 -14.90 4.73
N GLU A 37 -3.85 -15.84 5.55
CA GLU A 37 -3.80 -15.74 7.01
C GLU A 37 -2.37 -15.58 7.52
N GLN A 38 -1.42 -16.33 6.95
CA GLN A 38 -0.01 -16.20 7.29
C GLN A 38 0.58 -14.84 6.87
N ASN A 39 0.12 -14.24 5.76
CA ASN A 39 0.54 -12.90 5.39
C ASN A 39 0.03 -11.87 6.42
N ASP A 40 -1.20 -12.01 6.88
CA ASP A 40 -1.76 -11.16 7.94
C ASP A 40 -1.01 -11.33 9.27
N GLU A 41 -0.59 -12.56 9.62
CA GLU A 41 0.27 -12.81 10.78
C GLU A 41 1.61 -12.08 10.69
N ILE A 42 2.25 -12.09 9.51
CA ILE A 42 3.52 -11.40 9.29
C ILE A 42 3.36 -9.89 9.46
N LEU A 43 2.28 -9.31 8.89
CA LEU A 43 1.99 -7.88 9.04
C LEU A 43 1.71 -7.51 10.50
N ARG A 44 0.93 -8.31 11.23
CA ARG A 44 0.69 -8.12 12.67
C ARG A 44 1.98 -8.18 13.47
N PHE A 45 2.84 -9.16 13.19
CA PHE A 45 4.16 -9.27 13.83
C PHE A 45 5.00 -8.00 13.60
N CYS A 46 5.06 -7.51 12.36
CA CYS A 46 5.78 -6.27 12.05
C CYS A 46 5.22 -5.06 12.85
N GLU A 47 3.90 -4.94 12.93
CA GLU A 47 3.23 -3.88 13.71
C GLU A 47 3.55 -3.98 15.21
N GLU A 48 3.40 -5.17 15.81
CA GLU A 48 3.68 -5.42 17.23
C GLU A 48 5.16 -5.21 17.59
N ALA A 49 6.06 -5.65 16.72
CA ALA A 49 7.50 -5.47 16.88
C ALA A 49 7.98 -4.05 16.53
N ARG A 50 7.08 -3.17 16.07
CA ARG A 50 7.39 -1.80 15.58
C ARG A 50 8.42 -1.78 14.46
N ILE A 51 8.42 -2.82 13.63
CA ILE A 51 9.21 -2.87 12.40
C ILE A 51 8.49 -2.00 11.38
N ARG A 52 9.13 -0.89 10.99
CA ARG A 52 8.57 0.01 9.98
C ARG A 52 8.69 -0.65 8.60
N CYS A 53 7.58 -1.16 8.11
CA CYS A 53 7.47 -1.68 6.75
C CYS A 53 6.44 -0.89 5.95
N VAL A 54 6.74 -0.69 4.66
CA VAL A 54 5.76 -0.22 3.68
C VAL A 54 5.50 -1.41 2.76
N GLU A 55 4.26 -1.85 2.67
CA GLU A 55 3.89 -2.89 1.73
C GLU A 55 4.12 -2.40 0.29
N TYR A 56 4.78 -3.21 -0.54
CA TYR A 56 4.90 -2.97 -1.98
C TYR A 56 3.82 -3.79 -2.70
N LEU A 57 3.08 -3.16 -3.62
CA LEU A 57 1.86 -3.73 -4.24
C LEU A 57 0.74 -4.00 -3.22
N SER A 58 0.54 -3.09 -2.27
CA SER A 58 -0.43 -3.21 -1.18
C SER A 58 -1.88 -3.21 -1.66
N TYR A 59 -2.75 -3.70 -0.78
CA TYR A 59 -4.19 -3.50 -0.88
C TYR A 59 -4.73 -2.99 0.46
N TYR A 60 -5.53 -1.92 0.42
CA TYR A 60 -6.32 -1.46 1.55
C TYR A 60 -7.78 -1.27 1.12
N PRO A 61 -8.75 -1.57 2.01
CA PRO A 61 -10.17 -1.57 1.65
C PRO A 61 -10.75 -0.16 1.46
N ASP A 62 -10.11 0.86 2.04
CA ASP A 62 -10.59 2.24 2.05
C ASP A 62 -9.45 3.27 2.04
N GLN A 63 -9.82 4.54 1.82
CA GLN A 63 -8.89 5.67 1.79
C GLN A 63 -8.16 5.89 3.11
N ALA A 64 -8.79 5.59 4.25
CA ALA A 64 -8.17 5.79 5.55
C ALA A 64 -7.01 4.80 5.75
N GLY A 65 -7.14 3.56 5.27
CA GLY A 65 -6.05 2.59 5.20
C GLY A 65 -4.91 3.08 4.30
N TRP A 66 -5.23 3.54 3.09
CA TRP A 66 -4.24 4.10 2.16
C TRP A 66 -3.51 5.31 2.73
N GLU A 67 -4.21 6.24 3.39
CA GLU A 67 -3.60 7.41 4.01
C GLU A 67 -2.73 7.02 5.21
N LYS A 68 -3.28 6.27 6.17
CA LYS A 68 -2.63 6.02 7.46
C LYS A 68 -1.53 4.97 7.39
N LYS A 69 -1.69 3.94 6.57
CA LYS A 69 -0.77 2.79 6.52
C LYS A 69 0.22 2.85 5.34
N HIS A 70 -0.10 3.56 4.26
CA HIS A 70 0.75 3.58 3.06
C HIS A 70 1.34 4.96 2.78
N PHE A 71 0.54 5.95 2.40
CA PHE A 71 1.07 7.23 1.92
C PHE A 71 1.60 8.14 3.03
N GLY A 72 0.99 8.09 4.21
CA GLY A 72 1.18 9.13 5.22
C GLY A 72 0.53 10.47 4.82
N PRO A 73 0.33 11.38 5.78
CA PRO A 73 -0.50 12.58 5.58
C PRO A 73 0.02 13.51 4.48
N ALA A 74 1.34 13.76 4.44
CA ALA A 74 1.93 14.70 3.48
C ALA A 74 1.84 14.19 2.04
N LYS A 75 2.22 12.92 1.78
CA LYS A 75 2.18 12.35 0.43
C LYS A 75 0.75 12.04 -0.01
N TRP A 76 -0.14 11.68 0.92
CA TRP A 76 -1.56 11.48 0.64
C TRP A 76 -2.22 12.73 0.09
N ALA A 77 -2.00 13.89 0.73
CA ALA A 77 -2.54 15.17 0.26
C ALA A 77 -2.14 15.46 -1.19
N ARG A 78 -0.86 15.26 -1.53
CA ARG A 78 -0.34 15.41 -2.89
C ARG A 78 -0.91 14.36 -3.85
N PHE A 79 -1.11 13.12 -3.40
CA PHE A 79 -1.69 12.05 -4.21
C PHE A 79 -3.15 12.35 -4.58
N VAL A 80 -3.93 12.86 -3.62
CA VAL A 80 -5.32 13.30 -3.83
C VAL A 80 -5.38 14.51 -4.78
N GLU A 81 -4.48 15.49 -4.62
CA GLU A 81 -4.39 16.64 -5.52
C GLU A 81 -4.15 16.19 -6.98
N ARG A 82 -3.17 15.29 -7.18
CA ARG A 82 -2.89 14.70 -8.49
C ARG A 82 -4.10 13.93 -9.03
N LYS A 83 -4.80 13.18 -8.18
CA LYS A 83 -6.01 12.46 -8.59
C LYS A 83 -7.10 13.42 -9.07
N ARG A 84 -7.38 14.50 -8.35
CA ARG A 84 -8.34 15.54 -8.79
C ARG A 84 -7.95 16.17 -10.13
N LYS A 85 -6.66 16.42 -10.34
CA LYS A 85 -6.16 17.04 -11.57
C LYS A 85 -6.25 16.12 -12.78
N TYR A 86 -5.93 14.83 -12.62
CA TYR A 86 -5.71 13.93 -13.76
C TYR A 86 -6.79 12.83 -13.92
N ASP A 87 -7.54 12.49 -12.87
CA ASP A 87 -8.68 11.56 -12.91
C ASP A 87 -9.77 11.96 -11.90
N PRO A 88 -10.43 13.12 -12.07
CA PRO A 88 -11.43 13.62 -11.14
C PRO A 88 -12.66 12.71 -11.02
N LYS A 89 -12.95 11.90 -12.05
CA LYS A 89 -14.08 10.97 -12.06
C LYS A 89 -13.74 9.59 -11.47
N ALA A 90 -12.50 9.37 -11.04
CA ALA A 90 -12.01 8.11 -10.49
C ALA A 90 -12.29 6.88 -11.39
N ILE A 91 -12.08 7.02 -12.69
CA ILE A 91 -12.35 5.93 -13.66
C ILE A 91 -11.13 5.05 -13.91
N LEU A 92 -9.92 5.53 -13.62
CA LEU A 92 -8.69 4.80 -13.88
C LEU A 92 -8.35 3.85 -12.74
N SER A 93 -8.01 2.60 -13.10
CA SER A 93 -7.45 1.57 -12.20
C SER A 93 -8.26 1.32 -10.92
N ARG A 94 -9.60 1.27 -11.02
CA ARG A 94 -10.52 1.08 -9.88
C ARG A 94 -10.24 -0.18 -9.04
N GLY A 95 -9.57 -1.18 -9.61
CA GLY A 95 -9.11 -2.39 -8.91
C GLY A 95 -8.15 -2.10 -7.74
N GLN A 96 -7.42 -0.98 -7.77
CA GLN A 96 -6.57 -0.54 -6.65
C GLN A 96 -7.38 -0.12 -5.41
N ARG A 97 -8.68 0.16 -5.57
CA ARG A 97 -9.61 0.60 -4.51
C ARG A 97 -9.18 1.84 -3.70
N ILE A 98 -8.21 2.61 -4.17
CA ILE A 98 -7.82 3.88 -3.54
C ILE A 98 -8.94 4.93 -3.67
N PHE A 99 -9.51 5.06 -4.86
CA PHE A 99 -10.63 5.97 -5.13
C PHE A 99 -11.76 5.20 -5.83
N THR A 100 -12.91 5.11 -5.18
CA THR A 100 -14.06 4.31 -5.65
C THR A 100 -15.21 5.16 -6.21
N SER A 101 -15.19 6.47 -5.95
CA SER A 101 -16.17 7.48 -6.38
C SER A 101 -15.48 8.76 -6.87
N SER A 102 -16.26 9.63 -7.53
CA SER A 102 -15.81 10.94 -8.04
C SER A 102 -15.22 11.81 -6.92
N LEU A 103 -14.16 12.57 -7.26
CA LEU A 103 -13.52 13.58 -6.39
C LEU A 103 -13.87 15.02 -6.81
N ALA A 104 -14.60 15.18 -7.92
CA ALA A 104 -15.15 16.46 -8.37
C ALA A 104 -16.30 16.94 -7.49
#